data_AF-A0A968Z050-F1
#
_entry.id   AF-A0A968Z050-F1
#
_cell.length_a   1.000
_cell.length_b   1.000
_cell.length_c   1.000
_cell.angle_alpha   90.00
_cell.angle_beta   90.00
_cell.angle_gamma   90.00
#
_symmetry.space_group_name_H-M   'P 1'
#
loop_
_entity.id
_entity.type
_entity.pdbx_description
1 polymer ?
#
loop_
_entity_poly.entity_id
_entity_poly.type
_entity_poly.pdbx_seq_one_letter_code
_entity_poly.pdbx_strand_id
1 'polypeptide(L)'
;MSSTTYTPPVDQLLHYQECHEDDVSQWPDYPAQFGFTLEHVPDLVRMATDKALWDSEDELLYWAPWHALRSLGQLRAGEAAAALVDLFNLDDDWLAEELLAAFPMLGEPAFAPLAGYIADPQQDSLGRVTAVDTLGNLVKAYPELSDRASEFLQAQLQQFRSQGEGLNGILVRDVDDSPSHSSSAADAAGL
;
A
#
# COMPACT_ATOMS: atom_id res chain seq x y z
N MET A 1 -28.53 11.88 2.01
CA MET A 1 -27.11 12.11 1.72
C MET A 1 -26.50 12.62 3.00
N SER A 2 -25.79 11.78 3.73
CA SER A 2 -25.09 12.22 4.93
C SER A 2 -23.94 13.11 4.46
N SER A 3 -24.01 14.42 4.71
CA SER A 3 -22.89 15.31 4.46
C SER A 3 -21.80 14.94 5.46
N THR A 4 -20.91 14.04 5.07
CA THR A 4 -19.75 13.70 5.90
C THR A 4 -18.79 14.89 5.82
N THR A 5 -18.95 15.85 6.73
CA THR A 5 -18.15 17.06 6.74
C THR A 5 -16.76 16.74 7.27
N TYR A 6 -15.75 16.81 6.40
CA TYR A 6 -14.34 16.85 6.79
C TYR A 6 -14.04 18.14 7.54
N THR A 7 -13.13 18.08 8.52
CA THR A 7 -12.76 19.27 9.29
C THR A 7 -11.52 19.94 8.70
N PRO A 8 -11.39 21.28 8.82
CA PRO A 8 -10.15 21.95 8.45
C PRO A 8 -8.95 21.39 9.21
N PRO A 9 -7.79 21.22 8.54
CA PRO A 9 -7.50 21.59 7.16
C PRO A 9 -7.86 20.51 6.10
N VAL A 10 -8.35 19.34 6.48
CA VAL A 10 -8.56 18.20 5.56
C VAL A 10 -9.67 18.47 4.53
N ASP A 11 -10.68 19.28 4.87
CA ASP A 11 -11.74 19.70 3.96
C ASP A 11 -11.26 20.50 2.74
N GLN A 12 -10.05 21.06 2.79
CA GLN A 12 -9.44 21.75 1.66
C GLN A 12 -9.18 20.80 0.49
N LEU A 13 -8.93 19.50 0.75
CA LEU A 13 -8.69 18.51 -0.30
C LEU A 13 -9.91 18.26 -1.17
N LEU A 14 -11.12 18.53 -0.67
CA LEU A 14 -12.38 18.43 -1.43
C LEU A 14 -12.49 19.46 -2.56
N HIS A 15 -11.66 20.49 -2.53
CA HIS A 15 -11.74 21.64 -3.44
C HIS A 15 -10.39 21.95 -4.08
N TYR A 16 -9.42 21.03 -4.02
CA TYR A 16 -8.04 21.36 -4.35
C TYR A 16 -7.78 21.42 -5.86
N GLN A 17 -7.36 20.32 -6.49
CA GLN A 17 -7.11 20.25 -7.91
C GLN A 17 -7.23 18.80 -8.40
N GLU A 18 -7.10 18.59 -9.70
CA GLU A 18 -7.01 17.26 -10.28
C GLU A 18 -5.63 16.61 -10.00
N CYS A 19 -5.58 15.29 -10.02
CA CYS A 19 -4.41 14.50 -9.62
C CYS A 19 -3.87 13.73 -10.85
N HIS A 20 -3.13 14.41 -11.73
CA HIS A 20 -2.64 13.81 -12.99
C HIS A 20 -1.17 13.38 -12.94
N GLU A 21 -0.46 13.71 -11.87
CA GLU A 21 0.96 13.42 -11.77
C GLU A 21 1.21 11.99 -11.27
N ASP A 22 1.59 11.10 -12.17
CA ASP A 22 1.95 9.71 -11.84
C ASP A 22 3.33 9.60 -11.17
N ASP A 23 4.20 10.60 -11.35
CA ASP A 23 5.54 10.62 -10.76
C ASP A 23 5.51 11.17 -9.33
N VAL A 24 5.88 10.33 -8.36
CA VAL A 24 5.99 10.68 -6.93
C VAL A 24 6.82 11.94 -6.69
N SER A 25 7.84 12.21 -7.51
CA SER A 25 8.68 13.39 -7.38
C SER A 25 7.97 14.71 -7.75
N GLN A 26 6.82 14.62 -8.43
CA GLN A 26 5.98 15.74 -8.82
C GLN A 26 4.80 15.95 -7.87
N TRP A 27 4.58 15.04 -6.92
CA TRP A 27 3.51 15.20 -5.94
C TRP A 27 3.72 16.50 -5.13
N PRO A 28 2.64 17.26 -4.88
CA PRO A 28 2.70 18.38 -3.94
C PRO A 28 3.19 17.92 -2.56
N ASP A 29 3.90 18.80 -1.85
CA ASP A 29 4.22 18.58 -0.43
C ASP A 29 2.97 18.89 0.40
N TYR A 30 2.08 17.92 0.52
CA TYR A 30 0.78 18.08 1.18
C TYR A 30 0.93 18.49 2.66
N PRO A 31 1.82 17.88 3.47
CA PRO A 31 2.08 18.35 4.83
C PRO A 31 2.48 19.82 4.90
N ALA A 32 3.43 20.27 4.07
CA ALA A 32 3.86 21.66 4.10
C ALA A 32 2.79 22.63 3.57
N GLN A 33 2.07 22.22 2.52
CA GLN A 33 1.10 23.08 1.84
C GLN A 33 -0.18 23.28 2.65
N PHE A 34 -0.71 22.23 3.27
CA PHE A 34 -1.97 22.26 3.99
C PHE A 34 -1.81 22.28 5.52
N GLY A 35 -0.57 22.17 6.01
CA GLY A 35 -0.28 22.09 7.43
C GLY A 35 -0.72 20.75 8.05
N PHE A 36 -0.72 19.68 7.27
CA PHE A 36 -1.06 18.36 7.81
C PHE A 36 0.01 17.87 8.78
N THR A 37 -0.47 17.16 9.78
CA THR A 37 0.31 16.57 10.88
C THR A 37 -0.33 15.22 11.21
N LEU A 38 0.30 14.46 12.11
CA LEU A 38 -0.25 13.20 12.57
C LEU A 38 -1.63 13.34 13.24
N GLU A 39 -1.99 14.52 13.76
CA GLU A 39 -3.32 14.78 14.34
C GLU A 39 -4.45 14.66 13.30
N HIS A 40 -4.12 14.82 12.02
CA HIS A 40 -5.07 14.80 10.91
C HIS A 40 -5.21 13.42 10.27
N VAL A 41 -4.37 12.44 10.65
CA VAL A 41 -4.38 11.07 10.10
C VAL A 41 -5.77 10.43 10.16
N PRO A 42 -6.57 10.52 11.25
CA PRO A 42 -7.90 9.92 11.27
C PRO A 42 -8.84 10.45 10.19
N ASP A 43 -8.84 11.77 9.93
CA ASP A 43 -9.70 12.39 8.92
C ASP A 43 -9.18 12.13 7.50
N LEU A 44 -7.84 12.07 7.32
CA LEU A 44 -7.22 11.68 6.05
C LEU A 44 -7.49 10.20 5.71
N VAL A 45 -7.43 9.29 6.69
CA VAL A 45 -7.82 7.88 6.51
C VAL A 45 -9.29 7.79 6.13
N ARG A 46 -10.15 8.54 6.81
CA ARG A 46 -11.58 8.59 6.48
C ARG A 46 -11.79 9.07 5.04
N MET A 47 -11.03 10.06 4.57
CA MET A 47 -11.13 10.56 3.20
C MET A 47 -10.65 9.54 2.18
N ALA A 48 -9.46 8.98 2.38
CA ALA A 48 -8.87 7.99 1.48
C ALA A 48 -9.74 6.72 1.35
N THR A 49 -10.57 6.41 2.34
CA THR A 49 -11.44 5.22 2.35
C THR A 49 -12.93 5.53 2.10
N ASP A 50 -13.27 6.78 1.79
CA ASP A 50 -14.66 7.19 1.53
C ASP A 50 -15.10 6.80 0.13
N LYS A 51 -15.86 5.71 0.03
CA LYS A 51 -16.41 5.20 -1.25
C LYS A 51 -17.23 6.24 -2.00
N ALA A 52 -17.92 7.14 -1.30
CA ALA A 52 -18.72 8.16 -1.97
C ALA A 52 -17.87 9.19 -2.72
N LEU A 53 -16.61 9.39 -2.31
CA LEU A 53 -15.67 10.23 -3.02
C LEU A 53 -15.09 9.49 -4.24
N TRP A 54 -14.69 8.23 -4.08
CA TRP A 54 -14.22 7.40 -5.19
C TRP A 54 -15.26 7.23 -6.32
N ASP A 55 -16.54 7.22 -5.98
CA ASP A 55 -17.65 7.12 -6.94
C ASP A 55 -18.25 8.48 -7.35
N SER A 56 -17.59 9.59 -6.99
CA SER A 56 -18.13 10.94 -7.23
C SER A 56 -18.13 11.33 -8.70
N GLU A 57 -19.24 11.91 -9.18
CA GLU A 57 -19.31 12.57 -10.49
C GLU A 57 -18.72 13.99 -10.47
N ASP A 58 -18.55 14.58 -9.29
CA ASP A 58 -17.82 15.84 -9.13
C ASP A 58 -16.32 15.54 -9.13
N GLU A 59 -15.63 16.14 -10.10
CA GLU A 59 -14.21 15.91 -10.39
C GLU A 59 -13.30 16.22 -9.20
N LEU A 60 -13.51 17.34 -8.49
CA LEU A 60 -12.66 17.68 -7.35
C LEU A 60 -12.90 16.75 -6.15
N LEU A 61 -14.15 16.34 -5.93
CA LEU A 61 -14.48 15.36 -4.90
C LEU A 61 -13.90 13.97 -5.23
N TYR A 62 -13.89 13.60 -6.51
CA TYR A 62 -13.27 12.36 -6.98
C TYR A 62 -11.76 12.31 -6.70
N TRP A 63 -11.06 13.45 -6.82
CA TRP A 63 -9.62 13.54 -6.57
C TRP A 63 -9.23 13.66 -5.09
N ALA A 64 -10.15 14.06 -4.22
CA ALA A 64 -9.90 14.20 -2.78
C ALA A 64 -9.28 12.95 -2.10
N PRO A 65 -9.78 11.70 -2.32
CA PRO A 65 -9.20 10.52 -1.70
C PRO A 65 -7.77 10.21 -2.17
N TRP A 66 -7.43 10.56 -3.43
CA TRP A 66 -6.07 10.44 -3.96
C TRP A 66 -5.10 11.34 -3.19
N HIS A 67 -5.47 12.61 -3.01
CA HIS A 67 -4.68 13.55 -2.22
C HIS A 67 -4.52 13.11 -0.76
N ALA A 68 -5.57 12.52 -0.17
CA ALA A 68 -5.51 11.99 1.18
C ALA A 68 -4.53 10.81 1.29
N LEU A 69 -4.56 9.88 0.33
CA LEU A 69 -3.61 8.76 0.26
C LEU A 69 -2.16 9.25 0.18
N ARG A 70 -1.86 10.19 -0.73
CA ARG A 70 -0.54 10.80 -0.87
C ARG A 70 -0.08 11.50 0.42
N SER A 71 -1.00 12.22 1.07
CA SER A 71 -0.75 12.90 2.35
C SER A 71 -0.39 11.90 3.46
N LEU A 72 -1.12 10.78 3.57
CA LEU A 72 -0.83 9.73 4.55
C LEU A 72 0.56 9.12 4.35
N GLY A 73 0.94 8.88 3.09
CA GLY A 73 2.29 8.45 2.71
C GLY A 73 3.36 9.46 3.15
N GLN A 74 3.21 10.73 2.79
CA GLN A 74 4.18 11.78 3.14
C GLN A 74 4.30 12.02 4.65
N LEU A 75 3.22 11.84 5.40
CA LEU A 75 3.22 11.88 6.87
C LEU A 75 3.86 10.65 7.53
N ARG A 76 4.17 9.60 6.76
CA ARG A 76 4.63 8.29 7.26
C ARG A 76 3.68 7.69 8.28
N ALA A 77 2.38 7.78 7.99
CA ALA A 77 1.31 7.36 8.88
C ALA A 77 1.13 5.82 8.88
N GLY A 78 2.11 5.08 9.40
CA GLY A 78 2.11 3.61 9.37
C GLY A 78 0.86 2.95 9.96
N GLU A 79 0.21 3.59 10.94
CA GLU A 79 -1.05 3.11 11.54
C GLU A 79 -2.25 3.11 10.56
N ALA A 80 -2.18 3.91 9.49
CA ALA A 80 -3.21 3.98 8.46
C ALA A 80 -3.23 2.74 7.56
N ALA A 81 -2.13 1.99 7.46
CA ALA A 81 -1.98 0.91 6.49
C ALA A 81 -3.10 -0.13 6.58
N ALA A 82 -3.57 -0.46 7.79
CA ALA A 82 -4.66 -1.42 7.99
C ALA A 82 -6.00 -0.95 7.41
N ALA A 83 -6.27 0.36 7.36
CA ALA A 83 -7.49 0.88 6.74
C ALA A 83 -7.34 1.02 5.22
N LEU A 84 -6.12 1.18 4.72
CA LEU A 84 -5.84 1.42 3.30
C LEU A 84 -5.74 0.14 2.46
N VAL A 85 -5.51 -1.03 3.07
CA VAL A 85 -5.38 -2.29 2.30
C VAL A 85 -6.63 -2.64 1.49
N ASP A 86 -7.81 -2.18 1.90
CA ASP A 86 -9.03 -2.42 1.14
C ASP A 86 -9.06 -1.67 -0.20
N LEU A 87 -8.20 -0.66 -0.39
CA LEU A 87 -8.07 0.07 -1.67
C LEU A 87 -7.53 -0.82 -2.79
N PHE A 88 -6.79 -1.89 -2.48
CA PHE A 88 -6.35 -2.87 -3.47
C PHE A 88 -7.51 -3.64 -4.12
N ASN A 89 -8.73 -3.57 -3.58
CA ASN A 89 -9.92 -4.16 -4.19
C ASN A 89 -10.57 -3.27 -5.25
N LEU A 90 -10.11 -2.03 -5.40
CA LEU A 90 -10.59 -1.13 -6.44
C LEU A 90 -9.86 -1.45 -7.74
N ASP A 91 -10.62 -1.77 -8.79
CA ASP A 91 -10.10 -2.10 -10.12
C ASP A 91 -9.78 -0.81 -10.88
N ASP A 92 -8.65 -0.18 -10.53
CA ASP A 92 -8.16 1.06 -11.11
C ASP A 92 -6.62 1.00 -11.25
N ASP A 93 -6.16 0.98 -12.50
CA ASP A 93 -4.73 0.88 -12.84
C ASP A 93 -3.91 2.07 -12.32
N TRP A 94 -4.50 3.27 -12.25
CA TRP A 94 -3.82 4.46 -11.74
C TRP A 94 -3.68 4.38 -10.23
N LEU A 95 -4.72 3.89 -9.55
CA LEU A 95 -4.66 3.66 -8.11
C LEU A 95 -3.63 2.58 -7.75
N ALA A 96 -3.44 1.55 -8.59
CA ALA A 96 -2.42 0.55 -8.36
C ALA A 96 -1.01 1.16 -8.24
N GLU A 97 -0.67 2.11 -9.12
CA GLU A 97 0.61 2.84 -9.07
C GLU A 97 0.72 3.75 -7.84
N GLU A 98 -0.38 4.41 -7.46
CA GLU A 98 -0.43 5.20 -6.22
C GLU A 98 -0.19 4.34 -4.97
N LEU A 99 -0.77 3.15 -4.90
CA LEU A 99 -0.60 2.22 -3.78
C LEU A 99 0.85 1.71 -3.72
N LEU A 100 1.46 1.40 -4.88
CA LEU A 100 2.86 1.01 -5.01
C LEU A 100 3.83 2.08 -4.49
N ALA A 101 3.47 3.36 -4.64
CA ALA A 101 4.24 4.50 -4.14
C ALA A 101 3.96 4.83 -2.67
N ALA A 102 2.69 4.90 -2.28
CA ALA A 102 2.27 5.41 -0.97
C ALA A 102 2.57 4.43 0.18
N PHE A 103 2.36 3.12 -0.01
CA PHE A 103 2.55 2.14 1.07
C PHE A 103 4.00 2.07 1.58
N PRO A 104 5.04 2.07 0.73
CA PRO A 104 6.42 2.21 1.20
C PRO A 104 6.66 3.50 2.00
N MET A 105 5.97 4.60 1.69
CA MET A 105 6.11 5.85 2.45
C MET A 105 5.48 5.76 3.85
N LEU A 106 4.42 4.95 4.04
CA LEU A 106 3.80 4.70 5.35
C LEU A 106 4.78 4.07 6.36
N GLY A 107 5.73 3.28 5.87
CA GLY A 107 6.83 2.72 6.64
C GLY A 107 6.66 1.26 7.05
N GLU A 108 7.63 0.76 7.84
CA GLU A 108 7.71 -0.63 8.31
C GLU A 108 6.37 -1.21 8.82
N PRO A 109 5.52 -0.46 9.56
CA PRO A 109 4.23 -0.98 10.03
C PRO A 109 3.27 -1.45 8.93
N ALA A 110 3.46 -1.01 7.67
CA ALA A 110 2.66 -1.42 6.52
C ALA A 110 2.83 -2.90 6.15
N PHE A 111 3.92 -3.56 6.60
CA PHE A 111 4.18 -4.96 6.29
C PHE A 111 3.03 -5.88 6.73
N ALA A 112 2.58 -5.76 7.98
CA ALA A 112 1.62 -6.71 8.54
C ALA A 112 0.23 -6.62 7.87
N PRO A 113 -0.33 -5.42 7.61
CA PRO A 113 -1.53 -5.27 6.80
C PRO A 113 -1.39 -5.85 5.39
N LEU A 114 -0.30 -5.54 4.67
CA LEU A 114 -0.05 -6.07 3.32
C LEU A 114 0.01 -7.60 3.32
N ALA A 115 0.78 -8.19 4.23
CA ALA A 115 0.90 -9.63 4.35
C ALA A 115 -0.46 -10.30 4.67
N GLY A 116 -1.28 -9.67 5.52
CA GLY A 116 -2.64 -10.12 5.81
C GLY A 116 -3.54 -10.13 4.58
N TYR A 117 -3.51 -9.03 3.81
CA TYR A 117 -4.28 -8.90 2.57
C TYR A 117 -3.85 -9.93 1.52
N ILE A 118 -2.54 -10.09 1.28
CA ILE A 118 -1.98 -11.07 0.33
C ILE A 118 -2.39 -12.50 0.71
N ALA A 119 -2.40 -12.82 2.01
CA ALA A 119 -2.71 -14.17 2.49
C ALA A 119 -4.20 -14.53 2.48
N ASP A 120 -5.09 -13.54 2.34
CA ASP A 120 -6.53 -13.76 2.39
C ASP A 120 -7.06 -14.20 1.00
N PRO A 121 -7.53 -15.46 0.84
CA PRO A 121 -8.03 -15.96 -0.42
C PRO A 121 -9.39 -15.36 -0.83
N GLN A 122 -10.06 -14.60 0.05
CA GLN A 122 -11.28 -13.88 -0.29
C GLN A 122 -11.02 -12.54 -0.99
N GLN A 123 -9.79 -12.03 -0.95
CA GLN A 123 -9.43 -10.79 -1.63
C GLN A 123 -9.29 -11.00 -3.14
N ASP A 124 -9.49 -9.93 -3.90
CA ASP A 124 -9.38 -9.98 -5.35
C ASP A 124 -7.97 -10.43 -5.81
N SER A 125 -7.93 -11.22 -6.88
CA SER A 125 -6.68 -11.80 -7.38
C SER A 125 -5.71 -10.77 -7.94
N LEU A 126 -6.20 -9.73 -8.62
CA LEU A 126 -5.37 -8.64 -9.14
C LEU A 126 -4.92 -7.74 -8.00
N GLY A 127 -5.81 -7.43 -7.06
CA GLY A 127 -5.46 -6.69 -5.85
C GLY A 127 -4.33 -7.37 -5.07
N ARG A 128 -4.39 -8.71 -4.90
CA ARG A 128 -3.34 -9.48 -4.22
C ARG A 128 -2.02 -9.47 -4.99
N VAL A 129 -2.07 -9.46 -6.33
CA VAL A 129 -0.89 -9.31 -7.18
C VAL A 129 -0.23 -7.95 -6.94
N THR A 130 -0.99 -6.85 -7.02
CA THR A 130 -0.47 -5.49 -6.75
C THR A 130 0.06 -5.36 -5.32
N ALA A 131 -0.58 -6.00 -4.34
CA ALA A 131 -0.11 -6.00 -2.96
C ALA A 131 1.26 -6.71 -2.79
N VAL A 132 1.55 -7.77 -3.56
CA VAL A 132 2.87 -8.42 -3.55
C VAL A 132 3.92 -7.47 -4.13
N ASP A 133 3.65 -6.83 -5.27
CA ASP A 133 4.56 -5.83 -5.86
C ASP A 133 4.82 -4.66 -4.89
N THR A 134 3.78 -4.24 -4.18
CA THR A 134 3.87 -3.21 -3.12
C THR A 134 4.75 -3.67 -1.96
N LEU A 135 4.62 -4.92 -1.53
CA LEU A 135 5.50 -5.52 -0.51
C LEU A 135 6.96 -5.52 -0.98
N GLY A 136 7.22 -5.83 -2.26
CA GLY A 136 8.55 -5.73 -2.86
C GLY A 136 9.14 -4.32 -2.77
N ASN A 137 8.35 -3.28 -3.06
CA ASN A 137 8.77 -1.89 -2.91
C ASN A 137 8.97 -1.49 -1.45
N LEU A 138 8.15 -1.99 -0.54
CA LEU A 138 8.34 -1.79 0.90
C LEU A 138 9.67 -2.37 1.36
N VAL A 139 10.02 -3.60 0.96
CA VAL A 139 11.31 -4.23 1.31
C VAL A 139 12.50 -3.46 0.74
N LYS A 140 12.39 -2.90 -0.48
CA LYS A 140 13.43 -2.02 -1.04
C LYS A 140 13.63 -0.76 -0.19
N ALA A 141 12.55 -0.20 0.36
CA ALA A 141 12.60 0.97 1.24
C ALA A 141 13.09 0.63 2.66
N TYR A 142 12.80 -0.58 3.15
CA TYR A 142 13.15 -1.08 4.49
C TYR A 142 13.81 -2.47 4.40
N PRO A 143 15.12 -2.54 4.06
CA PRO A 143 15.81 -3.81 3.86
C PRO A 143 15.81 -4.74 5.08
N GLU A 144 15.59 -4.22 6.28
CA GLU A 144 15.39 -5.00 7.52
C GLU A 144 14.18 -5.95 7.46
N LEU A 145 13.23 -5.71 6.55
CA LEU A 145 12.09 -6.58 6.32
C LEU A 145 12.39 -7.78 5.41
N SER A 146 13.58 -7.85 4.79
CA SER A 146 13.90 -8.84 3.75
C SER A 146 13.69 -10.28 4.21
N ASP A 147 14.21 -10.66 5.38
CA ASP A 147 14.11 -12.03 5.89
C ASP A 147 12.64 -12.40 6.15
N ARG A 148 11.91 -11.49 6.80
CA ARG A 148 10.49 -11.64 7.12
C ARG A 148 9.63 -11.73 5.86
N ALA A 149 9.92 -10.94 4.84
CA ALA A 149 9.24 -10.98 3.55
C ALA A 149 9.52 -12.30 2.82
N SER A 150 10.78 -12.74 2.78
CA SER A 150 11.16 -13.99 2.14
C SER A 150 10.48 -15.20 2.78
N GLU A 151 10.49 -15.28 4.12
CA GLU A 151 9.78 -16.33 4.86
C GLU A 151 8.27 -16.34 4.53
N PHE A 152 7.65 -15.16 4.49
CA PHE A 152 6.23 -15.01 4.15
C PHE A 152 5.92 -15.45 2.71
N LEU A 153 6.68 -14.97 1.72
CA LEU A 153 6.46 -15.30 0.31
C LEU A 153 6.69 -16.79 0.02
N GLN A 154 7.70 -17.40 0.66
CA GLN A 154 7.92 -18.84 0.59
C GLN A 154 6.73 -19.62 1.17
N ALA A 155 6.17 -19.17 2.30
CA ALA A 155 4.98 -19.79 2.89
C ALA A 155 3.74 -19.65 1.99
N GLN A 156 3.57 -18.52 1.29
CA GLN A 156 2.50 -18.35 0.30
C GLN A 156 2.70 -19.28 -0.90
N LEU A 157 3.91 -19.38 -1.44
CA LEU A 157 4.21 -20.25 -2.58
C LEU A 157 3.94 -21.73 -2.28
N GLN A 158 4.10 -22.19 -1.03
CA GLN A 158 3.73 -23.57 -0.66
C GLN A 158 2.24 -23.87 -0.86
N GLN A 159 1.39 -22.84 -0.96
CA GLN A 159 -0.05 -22.97 -1.22
C GLN A 159 -0.40 -22.91 -2.72
N PHE A 160 0.59 -22.95 -3.62
CA PHE A 160 0.41 -22.74 -5.06
C PHE A 160 -0.71 -23.57 -5.71
N ARG A 161 -0.96 -24.79 -5.19
CA ARG A 161 -2.01 -25.69 -5.71
C ARG A 161 -3.43 -25.17 -5.51
N SER A 162 -3.63 -24.28 -4.55
CA SER A 162 -4.91 -23.67 -4.19
C SER A 162 -4.96 -22.17 -4.48
N GLN A 163 -3.92 -21.60 -5.07
CA GLN A 163 -3.81 -20.18 -5.42
C GLN A 163 -3.91 -19.98 -6.94
N GLY A 164 -4.33 -18.79 -7.36
CA GLY A 164 -4.41 -18.44 -8.78
C GLY A 164 -3.04 -18.38 -9.45
N GLU A 165 -2.96 -18.75 -10.73
CA GLU A 165 -1.69 -18.81 -11.49
C GLU A 165 -0.98 -17.45 -11.57
N GLY A 166 -1.72 -16.35 -11.68
CA GLY A 166 -1.15 -14.99 -11.71
C GLY A 166 -0.41 -14.63 -10.41
N LEU A 167 -1.01 -14.96 -9.26
CA LEU A 167 -0.38 -14.76 -7.96
C LEU A 167 0.87 -15.64 -7.80
N ASN A 168 0.80 -16.91 -8.20
CA ASN A 168 1.95 -17.82 -8.16
C ASN A 168 3.14 -17.28 -8.98
N GLY A 169 2.87 -16.72 -10.17
CA GLY A 169 3.92 -16.15 -11.03
C GLY A 169 4.65 -14.97 -10.38
N ILE A 170 3.89 -14.06 -9.76
CA ILE A 170 4.44 -12.90 -9.06
C ILE A 170 5.22 -13.33 -7.81
N LEU A 171 4.70 -14.29 -7.03
CA LEU A 171 5.39 -14.81 -5.85
C LEU A 171 6.76 -15.42 -6.19
N VAL A 172 6.89 -16.12 -7.33
CA VAL A 172 8.17 -16.68 -7.77
C VAL A 172 9.18 -15.57 -8.12
N ARG A 173 8.74 -14.51 -8.82
CA ARG A 173 9.57 -13.35 -9.17
C ARG A 173 10.22 -12.74 -7.92
N ASP A 174 9.43 -12.48 -6.89
CA ASP A 174 9.92 -11.75 -5.70
C ASP A 174 10.69 -12.64 -4.72
N VAL A 175 10.44 -13.96 -4.72
CA VAL A 175 11.28 -14.91 -3.98
C VAL A 175 12.69 -14.98 -4.58
N ASP A 176 12.81 -14.99 -5.91
CA ASP A 176 14.12 -15.09 -6.59
C ASP A 176 14.98 -13.82 -6.42
N ASP A 177 14.35 -12.65 -6.30
CA ASP A 177 15.04 -11.37 -6.05
C ASP A 177 15.47 -11.19 -4.58
N SER A 178 14.98 -12.03 -3.66
CA SER A 178 15.43 -12.02 -2.27
C SER A 178 16.87 -12.57 -2.18
N PRO A 179 17.81 -11.91 -1.47
CA PRO A 179 19.16 -12.45 -1.32
C PRO A 179 19.04 -13.84 -0.69
N SER A 180 19.42 -14.84 -1.47
CA SER A 180 19.42 -16.24 -1.05
C SER A 180 20.23 -16.36 0.23
N HIS A 181 19.53 -16.57 1.35
CA HIS A 181 20.17 -17.05 2.56
C HIS A 181 20.70 -18.43 2.21
N SER A 182 22.01 -18.49 1.92
CA SER A 182 22.70 -19.77 1.79
C SER A 182 22.49 -20.51 3.11
N SER A 183 21.69 -21.56 3.04
CA SER A 183 21.63 -22.59 4.06
C SER A 183 23.02 -23.21 4.15
N SER A 184 23.85 -22.68 5.04
CA SER A 184 25.07 -23.35 5.49
C SER A 184 24.66 -24.47 6.45
N ALA A 185 24.22 -25.57 5.88
CA ALA A 185 24.20 -26.87 6.52
C ALA A 185 25.34 -27.71 5.94
N ALA A 186 26.59 -27.43 6.34
CA ALA A 186 27.71 -28.36 6.27
C ALA A 186 28.88 -27.88 7.15
N ASP A 187 29.52 -28.84 7.80
CA ASP A 187 30.82 -28.76 8.49
C ASP A 187 30.87 -28.20 9.93
N ALA A 188 30.29 -28.94 10.87
CA ALA A 188 30.88 -29.11 12.20
C ALA A 188 30.35 -30.35 12.94
N ALA A 189 30.83 -31.55 12.58
CA ALA A 189 31.04 -32.66 13.52
C ALA A 189 31.73 -33.84 12.81
N GLY A 190 32.99 -33.62 12.42
CA GLY A 190 33.92 -34.67 12.06
C GLY A 190 35.27 -34.31 12.62
N LEU A 191 35.49 -34.62 13.90
CA LEU A 191 36.75 -35.05 14.53
C LEU A 191 36.46 -35.45 15.99
#